data_AF-A0A2V9YRB9-F1
#
_entry.id   AF-A0A2V9YRB9-F1
#
_cell.length_a   1.000
_cell.length_b   1.000
_cell.length_c   1.000
_cell.angle_alpha   90.00
_cell.angle_beta   90.00
_cell.angle_gamma   90.00
#
_symmetry.space_group_name_H-M   'P 1'
#
loop_
_entity.id
_entity.type
_entity.pdbx_description
1 polymer ?
#
loop_
_entity_poly.entity_id
_entity_poly.type
_entity_poly.pdbx_seq_one_letter_code
_entity_poly.pdbx_strand_id
1 'polypeptide(L)'
;MADADPRPSLDDLEEERERFLKEFRSELFSANMQINAAASFRCSLEENHERNAEPAAICKGCYDQLQQKADQMEAAMHIDVKEAAQIVYDAVWADPSDPAKTYQNAASALLTEIRKRAGINIVLTTLQPYQH
;
A
#
# COMPACT_ATOMS: atom_id res chain seq x y z
N MET A 1 49.88 44.45 -10.59
CA MET A 1 49.81 43.06 -10.07
C MET A 1 50.10 43.16 -8.58
N ALA A 2 49.22 42.80 -7.65
CA ALA A 2 47.86 42.31 -7.69
C ALA A 2 47.18 42.75 -6.38
N ASP A 3 45.85 42.90 -6.43
CA ASP A 3 44.92 43.28 -5.38
C ASP A 3 45.25 42.78 -3.98
N ALA A 4 45.21 43.71 -3.02
CA ALA A 4 45.11 43.38 -1.61
C ALA A 4 43.64 43.04 -1.33
N ASP A 5 43.36 41.75 -1.22
CA ASP A 5 42.06 41.22 -0.80
C ASP A 5 41.70 41.80 0.59
N PRO A 6 40.66 42.66 0.72
CA PRO A 6 40.29 43.22 2.01
C PRO A 6 39.64 42.12 2.85
N ARG A 7 40.31 41.72 3.92
CA ARG A 7 39.75 40.79 4.90
C ARG A 7 38.45 41.39 5.45
N PRO A 8 37.34 40.64 5.43
CA PRO A 8 36.06 41.14 5.93
C PRO A 8 36.20 41.55 7.40
N SER A 9 35.58 42.67 7.75
CA SER A 9 35.58 43.16 9.12
C SER A 9 34.73 42.24 10.01
N LEU A 10 34.90 42.34 11.33
CA LEU A 10 34.10 41.54 12.28
C LEU A 10 32.60 41.83 12.14
N ASP A 11 32.24 43.07 11.79
CA ASP A 11 30.86 43.49 11.58
C ASP A 11 30.27 42.84 10.31
N ASP A 12 31.06 42.72 9.24
CA ASP A 12 30.65 42.05 8.00
C ASP A 12 30.39 40.55 8.23
N LEU A 13 31.22 39.91 9.05
CA LEU A 13 31.07 38.50 9.43
C LEU A 13 29.85 38.28 10.34
N GLU A 14 29.52 39.23 11.19
CA GLU A 14 28.35 39.15 12.06
C GLU A 14 27.05 39.33 11.25
N GLU A 15 27.04 40.23 10.26
CA GLU A 15 25.92 40.38 9.34
C GLU A 15 25.71 39.14 8.45
N GLU A 16 26.79 38.55 7.93
CA GLU A 16 26.72 37.29 7.18
C GLU A 16 26.17 36.14 8.04
N ARG A 17 26.60 36.06 9.31
CA ARG A 17 26.08 35.08 10.26
C ARG A 17 24.57 35.27 10.49
N GLU A 18 24.08 36.50 10.63
CA GLU A 18 22.66 36.77 10.82
C GLU A 18 21.83 36.41 9.58
N ARG A 19 22.33 36.75 8.38
CA ARG A 19 21.69 36.37 7.11
C ARG A 19 21.59 34.85 6.98
N PHE A 20 22.70 34.15 7.23
CA PHE A 20 22.75 32.70 7.20
C PHE A 20 21.79 32.06 8.21
N LEU A 21 21.75 32.57 9.46
CA LEU A 21 20.84 32.06 10.48
C LEU A 21 19.36 32.25 10.10
N LYS A 22 19.04 33.35 9.43
CA LYS A 22 17.67 33.64 8.97
C LYS A 22 17.24 32.72 7.83
N GLU A 23 18.11 32.50 6.86
CA GLU A 23 17.89 31.57 5.75
C GLU A 23 17.80 30.12 6.25
N PHE A 24 18.74 29.71 7.10
CA PHE A 24 18.70 28.37 7.70
C PHE A 24 17.41 28.14 8.51
N ARG A 25 16.94 29.16 9.23
CA ARG A 25 15.67 29.09 9.97
C ARG A 25 14.45 29.00 9.05
N SER A 26 14.47 29.67 7.90
CA SER A 26 13.36 29.62 6.94
C SER A 26 13.30 28.26 6.21
N GLU A 27 14.46 27.68 5.90
CA GLU A 27 14.58 26.34 5.35
C GLU A 27 14.10 25.27 6.34
N LEU A 28 14.54 25.35 7.60
CA LEU A 28 14.06 24.44 8.66
C LEU A 28 12.54 24.54 8.88
N PHE A 29 11.97 25.74 8.78
CA PHE A 29 10.53 25.92 8.92
C PHE A 29 9.76 25.34 7.72
N SER A 30 10.30 25.51 6.50
CA SER A 30 9.72 24.96 5.28
C SER A 30 9.79 23.43 5.24
N ALA A 31 10.91 22.85 5.67
CA ALA A 31 11.06 21.40 5.82
C ALA A 31 10.11 20.83 6.89
N ASN A 32 9.93 21.54 8.02
CA ASN A 32 8.94 21.16 9.04
C ASN A 32 7.49 21.28 8.55
N MET A 33 7.16 22.25 7.70
CA MET A 33 5.83 22.36 7.09
C MET A 33 5.52 21.18 6.17
N GLN A 34 6.50 20.68 5.41
CA GLN A 34 6.32 19.48 4.58
C GLN A 34 6.10 18.21 5.41
N ILE A 35 6.76 18.11 6.58
CA ILE A 35 6.50 17.03 7.54
C ILE A 35 5.06 17.11 8.11
N ASN A 36 4.51 18.32 8.22
CA ASN A 36 3.15 18.56 8.73
C ASN A 36 2.04 18.40 7.67
N ALA A 37 2.36 18.00 6.43
CA ALA A 37 1.37 17.60 5.42
C ALA A 37 0.57 16.34 5.83
N ALA A 38 0.96 15.64 6.91
CA ALA A 38 0.14 14.62 7.56
C ALA A 38 -1.14 15.18 8.20
N ALA A 39 -1.24 16.50 8.42
CA ALA A 39 -2.42 17.13 9.02
C ALA A 39 -3.65 17.19 8.10
N SER A 40 -3.51 16.93 6.79
CA SER A 40 -4.62 16.97 5.83
C SER A 40 -5.32 15.63 5.59
N PHE A 41 -4.84 14.53 6.18
CA PHE A 41 -5.56 13.25 6.16
C PHE A 41 -6.28 13.05 7.48
N ARG A 42 -7.44 13.71 7.66
CA ARG A 42 -8.31 13.39 8.79
C ARG A 42 -8.83 11.96 8.62
N CYS A 43 -8.63 11.14 9.65
CA CYS A 43 -9.10 9.76 9.69
C CYS A 43 -10.63 9.74 9.59
N SER A 44 -11.19 8.89 8.73
CA SER A 44 -12.66 8.72 8.61
C SER A 44 -13.30 8.08 9.85
N LEU A 45 -12.50 7.68 10.83
CA LEU A 45 -12.90 7.11 12.12
C LEU A 45 -12.56 8.06 13.29
N GLU A 46 -12.57 9.38 13.05
CA GLU A 46 -12.18 10.44 14.03
C GLU A 46 -12.84 10.24 15.41
N GLU A 47 -14.07 9.75 15.45
CA GLU A 47 -14.85 9.42 16.65
C GLU A 47 -14.24 8.34 17.57
N ASN A 48 -13.34 7.50 17.06
CA ASN A 48 -12.62 6.48 17.84
C ASN A 48 -11.29 6.99 18.41
N HIS A 49 -10.91 8.23 18.14
CA HIS A 49 -9.68 8.81 18.68
C HIS A 49 -9.98 9.54 20.00
N GLU A 50 -9.35 9.11 21.09
CA GLU A 50 -9.49 9.79 22.39
C GLU A 50 -8.82 11.18 22.40
N ARG A 51 -7.79 11.39 21.57
CA ARG A 51 -7.14 12.68 21.28
C ARG A 51 -6.68 12.73 19.82
N ASN A 52 -6.56 13.95 19.27
CA ASN A 52 -6.07 14.30 17.93
C ASN A 52 -5.40 13.18 17.12
N ALA A 53 -5.89 12.96 15.89
CA ALA A 53 -5.27 12.18 14.80
C ALA A 53 -4.11 11.25 15.24
N GLU A 54 -4.48 10.08 15.77
CA GLU A 54 -3.50 9.05 16.13
C GLU A 54 -3.18 8.20 14.89
N PRO A 55 -1.91 7.75 14.72
CA PRO A 55 -1.58 6.79 13.66
C PRO A 55 -2.38 5.50 13.88
N ALA A 56 -3.01 4.98 12.84
CA ALA A 56 -3.73 3.71 12.92
C ALA A 56 -2.78 2.59 13.37
N ALA A 57 -2.91 2.17 14.62
CA ALA A 57 -2.09 1.12 15.21
C ALA A 57 -2.77 -0.23 15.00
N ILE A 58 -2.25 -1.02 14.07
CA ILE A 58 -2.69 -2.41 13.89
C ILE A 58 -1.91 -3.29 14.86
N CYS A 59 -2.61 -4.17 15.59
CA CYS A 59 -1.95 -5.13 16.47
C CYS A 59 -1.05 -6.08 15.65
N LYS A 60 0.13 -6.47 16.17
CA LYS A 60 1.03 -7.38 15.43
C LYS A 60 0.30 -8.65 14.94
N GLY A 61 -0.51 -9.27 15.80
CA GLY A 61 -1.30 -10.44 15.41
C GLY A 61 -2.31 -10.18 14.28
N CYS A 62 -2.90 -8.99 14.23
CA CYS A 62 -3.84 -8.56 13.21
C CYS A 62 -3.12 -8.35 11.86
N TYR A 63 -1.93 -7.74 11.91
CA TYR A 63 -1.05 -7.59 10.75
C TYR A 63 -0.58 -8.96 10.23
N ASP A 64 -0.08 -9.82 11.11
CA ASP A 64 0.41 -11.15 10.76
C ASP A 64 -0.70 -12.00 10.12
N GLN A 65 -1.94 -11.92 10.62
CA GLN A 65 -3.11 -12.58 10.02
C GLN A 65 -3.44 -12.04 8.63
N LEU A 66 -3.38 -10.72 8.44
CA LEU A 66 -3.63 -10.12 7.13
C LEU A 66 -2.53 -10.49 6.13
N GLN A 67 -1.27 -10.44 6.58
CA GLN A 67 -0.11 -10.82 5.79
C GLN A 67 -0.20 -12.29 5.36
N GLN A 68 -0.54 -13.19 6.28
CA GLN A 68 -0.72 -14.61 5.98
C GLN A 68 -1.80 -14.83 4.90
N LYS A 69 -2.92 -14.10 4.95
CA LYS A 69 -3.97 -14.18 3.93
C LYS A 69 -3.49 -13.63 2.58
N ALA A 70 -2.70 -12.57 2.58
CA ALA A 70 -2.10 -12.01 1.37
C ALA A 70 -1.13 -13.01 0.73
N ASP A 71 -0.23 -13.59 1.52
CA ASP A 71 0.74 -14.61 1.07
C ASP A 71 0.01 -15.85 0.50
N GLN A 72 -1.10 -16.27 1.13
CA GLN A 72 -1.91 -17.39 0.64
C GLN A 72 -2.58 -17.06 -0.70
N MET A 73 -3.11 -15.85 -0.88
CA MET A 73 -3.69 -15.41 -2.16
C MET A 73 -2.61 -15.31 -3.25
N GLU A 74 -1.44 -14.79 -2.93
CA GLU A 74 -0.31 -14.72 -3.86
C GLU A 74 0.13 -16.12 -4.27
N ALA A 75 0.29 -17.05 -3.32
CA ALA A 75 0.60 -18.45 -3.62
C ALA A 75 -0.48 -19.12 -4.49
N ALA A 76 -1.76 -18.80 -4.28
CA ALA A 76 -2.85 -19.33 -5.09
C ALA A 76 -2.79 -18.86 -6.56
N MET A 77 -2.30 -17.65 -6.81
CA MET A 77 -2.08 -17.13 -8.17
C MET A 77 -0.89 -17.78 -8.87
N HIS A 78 0.05 -18.37 -8.13
CA HIS A 78 1.20 -19.11 -8.66
C HIS A 78 0.84 -20.56 -9.06
N ILE A 79 -0.32 -20.77 -9.66
CA ILE A 79 -0.71 -22.06 -10.24
C ILE A 79 0.26 -22.43 -11.39
N ASP A 80 0.69 -23.69 -11.43
CA ASP A 80 1.56 -24.17 -12.51
C ASP A 80 0.82 -24.13 -13.85
N VAL A 81 1.52 -23.76 -14.90
CA VAL A 81 0.94 -23.60 -16.25
C VAL A 81 0.37 -24.92 -16.76
N LYS A 82 1.00 -26.06 -16.47
CA LYS A 82 0.49 -27.38 -16.90
C LYS A 82 -0.81 -27.72 -16.19
N GLU A 83 -0.88 -27.41 -14.90
CA GLU A 83 -2.09 -27.62 -14.12
C GLU A 83 -3.23 -26.71 -14.57
N ALA A 84 -2.96 -25.42 -14.80
CA ALA A 84 -3.94 -24.49 -15.35
C ALA A 84 -4.43 -24.93 -16.74
N ALA A 85 -3.52 -25.40 -17.61
CA ALA A 85 -3.88 -25.91 -18.93
C ALA A 85 -4.76 -27.17 -18.84
N GLN A 86 -4.48 -28.07 -17.90
CA GLN A 86 -5.30 -29.26 -17.67
C GLN A 86 -6.73 -28.88 -17.23
N ILE A 87 -6.86 -27.95 -16.28
CA ILE A 87 -8.17 -27.45 -15.82
C ILE A 87 -8.97 -26.85 -16.98
N VAL A 88 -8.32 -26.03 -17.82
CA VAL A 88 -8.95 -25.45 -19.01
C VAL A 88 -9.39 -26.52 -19.99
N TYR A 89 -8.52 -27.50 -20.27
CA TYR A 89 -8.84 -28.61 -21.16
C TYR A 89 -10.08 -29.37 -20.67
N ASP A 90 -10.08 -29.81 -19.41
CA ASP A 90 -11.19 -30.57 -18.83
C ASP A 90 -12.50 -29.78 -18.85
N ALA A 91 -12.44 -28.47 -18.60
CA ALA A 91 -13.62 -27.61 -18.56
C ALA A 91 -14.18 -27.26 -19.95
N VAL A 92 -13.33 -27.08 -20.96
CA VAL A 92 -13.77 -26.83 -22.35
C VAL A 92 -14.52 -28.03 -22.91
N TRP A 93 -14.08 -29.24 -22.59
CA TRP A 93 -14.66 -30.47 -23.12
C TRP A 93 -15.76 -31.07 -22.24
N ALA A 94 -16.07 -30.46 -21.09
CA ALA A 94 -17.11 -30.92 -20.18
C ALA A 94 -18.53 -30.86 -20.76
N ASP A 95 -18.80 -29.88 -21.65
CA ASP A 95 -20.08 -29.74 -22.34
C ASP A 95 -19.86 -29.32 -23.81
N PRO A 96 -19.72 -30.28 -24.74
CA PRO A 96 -19.47 -30.00 -26.15
C PRO A 96 -20.73 -29.51 -26.89
N SER A 97 -21.89 -29.40 -26.23
CA SER A 97 -23.15 -29.02 -26.88
C SER A 97 -23.24 -27.53 -27.21
N ASP A 98 -22.49 -26.67 -26.51
CA ASP A 98 -22.54 -25.22 -26.66
C ASP A 98 -21.12 -24.61 -26.69
N PRO A 99 -20.61 -24.28 -27.89
CA PRO A 99 -19.29 -23.67 -28.04
C PRO A 99 -19.11 -22.35 -27.28
N ALA A 100 -20.20 -21.60 -27.04
CA ALA A 100 -20.13 -20.32 -26.33
C ALA A 100 -19.88 -20.50 -24.83
N LYS A 101 -20.26 -21.65 -24.26
CA LYS A 101 -20.06 -21.96 -22.84
C LYS A 101 -18.67 -22.52 -22.54
N THR A 102 -17.93 -22.98 -23.54
CA THR A 102 -16.61 -23.63 -23.34
C THR A 102 -15.61 -22.71 -22.62
N TYR A 103 -15.46 -21.46 -23.06
CA TYR A 103 -14.57 -20.48 -22.42
C TYR A 103 -15.09 -20.02 -21.05
N GLN A 104 -16.41 -19.91 -20.90
CA GLN A 104 -17.03 -19.55 -19.62
C GLN A 104 -16.82 -20.66 -18.58
N ASN A 105 -16.90 -21.92 -18.99
CA ASN A 105 -16.63 -23.09 -18.15
C ASN A 105 -15.16 -23.11 -17.74
N ALA A 106 -14.24 -22.90 -18.68
CA ALA A 106 -12.81 -22.80 -18.38
C ALA A 106 -12.47 -21.69 -17.40
N ALA A 107 -13.01 -20.48 -17.61
CA ALA A 107 -12.81 -19.36 -16.70
C ALA A 107 -13.40 -19.66 -15.31
N SER A 108 -14.59 -20.26 -15.25
CA SER A 108 -15.24 -20.61 -13.99
C SER A 108 -14.46 -21.69 -13.23
N ALA A 109 -13.92 -22.69 -13.92
CA ALA A 109 -13.10 -23.74 -13.34
C ALA A 109 -11.78 -23.20 -12.77
N LEU A 110 -11.06 -22.37 -13.54
CA LEU A 110 -9.83 -21.71 -13.07
C LEU A 110 -10.08 -20.83 -11.84
N LEU A 111 -11.11 -19.99 -11.88
CA LEU A 111 -11.45 -19.13 -10.75
C LEU A 111 -11.87 -19.93 -9.52
N THR A 112 -12.53 -21.07 -9.71
CA THR A 112 -12.90 -21.97 -8.63
C THR A 112 -11.66 -22.57 -7.97
N GLU A 113 -10.69 -23.02 -8.77
CA GLU A 113 -9.46 -23.60 -8.26
C GLU A 113 -8.59 -22.57 -7.53
N ILE A 114 -8.45 -21.35 -8.08
CA ILE A 114 -7.72 -20.26 -7.43
C ILE A 114 -8.37 -19.89 -6.08
N ARG A 115 -9.70 -19.76 -6.04
CA ARG A 115 -10.44 -19.46 -4.78
C ARG A 115 -10.24 -20.54 -3.73
N LYS A 116 -10.30 -21.81 -4.15
CA LYS A 116 -10.07 -22.96 -3.27
C LYS A 116 -8.66 -22.92 -2.65
N ARG A 117 -7.63 -22.64 -3.44
CA ARG A 117 -6.23 -22.48 -2.96
C ARG A 117 -6.06 -21.29 -2.03
N ALA A 118 -6.73 -20.18 -2.36
CA ALA A 118 -6.76 -18.97 -1.55
C ALA A 118 -7.53 -19.13 -0.23
N GLY A 119 -8.12 -20.31 0.06
CA GLY A 119 -8.92 -20.53 1.26
C GLY A 119 -10.26 -19.77 1.27
N ILE A 120 -10.68 -19.24 0.12
CA ILE A 120 -11.96 -18.59 -0.06
C ILE A 120 -13.00 -19.70 -0.23
N ASN A 121 -13.67 -20.06 0.86
CA ASN A 121 -14.78 -21.00 0.81
C ASN A 121 -15.85 -20.47 -0.17
N ILE A 122 -16.19 -21.26 -1.18
CA ILE A 122 -17.09 -20.88 -2.28
C ILE A 122 -18.56 -20.81 -1.80
N VAL A 123 -18.80 -21.17 -0.55
CA VAL A 123 -20.03 -20.78 0.14
C VAL A 123 -19.97 -19.27 0.33
N LEU A 124 -20.66 -18.53 -0.54
CA LEU A 124 -21.05 -17.12 -0.38
C LEU A 124 -21.67 -16.91 1.01
N THR A 125 -20.84 -16.87 2.03
CA THR A 125 -21.25 -16.40 3.34
C THR A 125 -21.11 -14.90 3.20
N THR A 126 -22.28 -14.27 3.04
CA THR A 126 -22.52 -12.83 3.24
C THR A 126 -21.41 -12.24 4.09
N LEU A 127 -20.65 -11.31 3.51
CA LEU A 127 -19.70 -10.43 4.19
C LEU A 127 -20.13 -10.26 5.64
N GLN A 128 -19.56 -11.04 6.56
CA GLN A 128 -19.84 -10.84 7.97
C GLN A 128 -19.30 -9.45 8.26
N PRO A 129 -20.14 -8.50 8.70
CA PRO A 129 -19.64 -7.19 9.07
C PRO A 129 -18.60 -7.42 10.16
N TYR A 130 -17.44 -6.79 9.98
CA TYR A 130 -16.38 -6.77 10.99
C TYR A 130 -17.01 -6.40 12.33
N GLN A 131 -17.03 -7.33 13.27
CA GLN A 131 -17.41 -7.04 14.65
C GLN A 131 -16.16 -6.46 15.32
N HIS A 132 -16.27 -5.18 15.66
CA HIS A 132 -15.29 -4.44 16.46
C HIS A 132 -15.20 -5.02 17.88
#